data_AF-A0AAD7GRL9-F1
#
_entry.id   AF-A0AAD7GRL9-F1
#
_cell.length_a   1.000
_cell.length_b   1.000
_cell.length_c   1.000
_cell.angle_alpha   90.00
_cell.angle_beta   90.00
_cell.angle_gamma   90.00
#
_symmetry.space_group_name_H-M   'P 1'
#
loop_
_entity.id
_entity.type
_entity.pdbx_description
1 polymer ?
#
loop_
_entity_poly.entity_id
_entity_poly.type
_entity_poly.pdbx_seq_one_letter_code
_entity_poly.pdbx_strand_id
1 'polypeptide(L)'
;FSKAKALNMAIPGGPKFKPLYRDMDTFDDDWNEFNDINKDIICQQIRTEYKAALPHLYNSLPRFVRISPYHTPKSVYIRTNDPDLPAFYFDPLINPVCLRGYSAKNVPLISHEDSIFQEVSRSQIRPTNQGTPLAVFGPNGADEDSFQLPESVEPFLESKDLENELTADGIALWRAQDIPLIKNWYLEHCPPTNRSKFGFRTRSF
;
A
#
# COMPACT_ATOMS: atom_id res chain seq x y z
N PHE A 1 11.43 -10.20 -18.33
CA PHE A 1 12.46 -10.39 -19.37
C PHE A 1 11.94 -10.67 -20.78
N SER A 2 10.79 -11.34 -20.97
CA SER A 2 10.25 -11.62 -22.31
C SER A 2 10.07 -10.36 -23.19
N LYS A 3 9.66 -9.23 -22.60
CA LYS A 3 9.58 -7.93 -23.30
C LYS A 3 10.93 -7.45 -23.84
N ALA A 4 11.96 -7.49 -22.99
CA ALA A 4 13.32 -7.06 -23.34
C ALA A 4 13.89 -7.89 -24.49
N LYS A 5 13.64 -9.21 -24.47
CA LYS A 5 13.98 -10.12 -25.58
C LYS A 5 13.26 -9.77 -26.88
N ALA A 6 11.95 -9.54 -26.82
CA ALA A 6 11.14 -9.24 -27.99
C ALA A 6 11.51 -7.91 -28.65
N LEU A 7 11.85 -6.90 -27.84
CA LEU A 7 12.23 -5.55 -28.29
C LEU A 7 13.73 -5.41 -28.65
N ASN A 8 14.52 -6.48 -28.54
CA ASN A 8 15.98 -6.40 -28.71
C ASN A 8 16.64 -5.35 -27.80
N MET A 9 16.17 -5.25 -26.55
CA MET A 9 16.66 -4.30 -25.55
C MET A 9 17.30 -5.01 -24.36
N ALA A 10 18.27 -4.35 -23.72
CA ALA A 10 18.91 -4.85 -22.50
C ALA A 10 18.55 -3.94 -21.32
N ILE A 11 17.95 -4.52 -20.28
CA ILE A 11 17.73 -3.82 -19.00
C ILE A 11 19.05 -3.88 -18.20
N PRO A 12 19.46 -2.81 -17.51
CA PRO A 12 20.64 -2.85 -16.66
C PRO A 12 20.61 -4.02 -15.66
N GLY A 13 21.65 -4.85 -15.68
CA GLY A 13 21.76 -6.04 -14.82
C GLY A 13 20.98 -7.27 -15.30
N GLY A 14 20.17 -7.16 -16.35
CA GLY A 14 19.45 -8.28 -16.96
C GLY A 14 20.26 -9.03 -18.03
N PRO A 15 19.74 -10.19 -18.48
CA PRO A 15 20.31 -10.96 -19.59
C PRO A 15 20.17 -10.22 -20.93
N LYS A 16 21.10 -10.49 -21.85
CA LYS A 16 21.04 -10.03 -23.25
C LYS A 16 20.65 -11.18 -24.15
N PHE A 17 19.82 -10.90 -25.15
CA PHE A 17 19.35 -11.91 -26.10
C PHE A 17 19.75 -11.53 -27.52
N LYS A 18 19.78 -12.53 -28.41
CA LYS A 18 19.85 -12.26 -29.85
C LYS A 18 18.55 -11.58 -30.31
N PRO A 19 18.61 -10.68 -31.31
CA PRO A 19 17.42 -10.05 -31.87
C PRO A 19 16.42 -11.11 -32.34
N LEU A 20 15.16 -10.98 -31.92
CA LEU A 20 14.09 -11.89 -32.34
C LEU A 20 13.71 -11.65 -33.81
N TYR A 21 13.70 -10.38 -34.20
CA TYR A 21 13.42 -9.89 -35.54
C TYR A 21 14.68 -9.19 -36.07
N ARG A 22 15.09 -9.53 -37.29
CA ARG A 22 16.30 -8.96 -37.96
C ARG A 22 15.94 -8.04 -39.12
N ASP A 23 14.66 -8.01 -39.46
CA ASP A 23 13.95 -7.28 -40.50
C ASP A 23 13.59 -5.83 -40.08
N MET A 24 14.17 -5.31 -39.01
CA MET A 24 14.00 -3.89 -38.67
C MET A 24 14.93 -3.06 -39.57
N ASP A 25 14.45 -2.71 -40.76
CA ASP A 25 15.14 -1.78 -41.67
C ASP A 25 15.25 -0.41 -40.99
N THR A 26 16.38 -0.18 -40.32
CA THR A 26 16.61 0.96 -39.42
C THR A 26 16.79 2.28 -40.19
N PHE A 27 16.82 2.24 -41.52
CA PHE A 27 17.14 3.39 -42.37
C PHE A 27 15.97 4.37 -42.54
N ASP A 28 14.71 3.92 -42.47
CA ASP A 28 13.54 4.77 -42.71
C ASP A 28 12.94 5.36 -41.43
N ASP A 29 13.33 4.86 -40.25
CA ASP A 29 12.78 5.32 -38.96
C ASP A 29 13.33 6.70 -38.52
N ASP A 30 14.55 7.07 -38.93
CA ASP A 30 15.24 8.30 -38.47
C ASP A 30 14.84 9.56 -39.28
N TRP A 31 14.19 9.41 -40.44
CA TRP A 31 13.81 10.52 -41.34
C TRP A 31 12.31 10.51 -41.66
N ASN A 32 11.48 10.52 -40.62
CA ASN A 32 10.03 10.66 -40.77
C ASN A 32 9.54 12.04 -40.28
N GLU A 33 8.35 12.45 -40.73
CA GLU A 33 7.75 13.76 -40.39
C GLU A 33 7.50 13.98 -38.88
N PHE A 34 7.34 12.88 -38.14
CA PHE A 34 7.08 12.80 -36.72
C PHE A 34 8.36 12.82 -35.86
N ASN A 35 9.51 12.38 -36.38
CA ASN A 35 10.80 12.34 -35.68
C ASN A 35 11.71 13.54 -36.02
N ASP A 36 11.13 14.65 -36.51
CA ASP A 36 11.87 15.88 -36.84
C ASP A 36 12.39 16.56 -35.57
N ILE A 37 13.71 16.72 -35.48
CA ILE A 37 14.40 17.31 -34.33
C ILE A 37 13.93 18.74 -34.01
N ASN A 38 13.39 19.47 -35.00
CA ASN A 38 12.87 20.81 -34.79
C ASN A 38 11.47 20.84 -34.17
N LYS A 39 10.76 19.70 -34.19
CA LYS A 39 9.41 19.53 -33.64
C LYS A 39 9.40 18.75 -32.33
N ASP A 40 10.44 17.95 -32.08
CA ASP A 40 10.59 17.18 -30.86
C ASP A 40 11.08 18.02 -29.68
N ILE A 41 10.33 18.00 -28.57
CA ILE A 41 10.68 18.67 -27.33
C ILE A 41 11.33 17.67 -26.38
N ILE A 42 12.65 17.79 -26.19
CA ILE A 42 13.43 16.90 -25.31
C ILE A 42 13.58 17.51 -23.91
N CYS A 43 12.65 17.20 -23.01
CA CYS A 43 12.76 17.59 -21.60
C CYS A 43 13.58 16.58 -20.77
N GLN A 44 13.43 15.30 -21.07
CA GLN A 44 14.12 14.21 -20.37
C GLN A 44 14.47 13.10 -21.37
N GLN A 45 15.67 12.54 -21.26
CA GLN A 45 16.09 11.44 -22.11
C GLN A 45 15.24 10.18 -21.82
N ILE A 46 14.64 9.62 -22.86
CA ILE A 46 13.88 8.37 -22.77
C ILE A 46 14.85 7.21 -22.52
N ARG A 47 14.75 6.60 -21.34
CA ARG A 47 15.58 5.46 -20.94
C ARG A 47 15.02 4.13 -21.45
N THR A 48 15.89 3.13 -21.52
CA THR A 48 15.53 1.77 -21.96
C THR A 48 14.47 1.10 -21.08
N GLU A 49 14.44 1.48 -19.80
CA GLU A 49 13.50 1.02 -18.79
C GLU A 49 12.08 1.48 -19.10
N TYR A 50 11.91 2.70 -19.62
CA TYR A 50 10.60 3.22 -20.01
C TYR A 50 10.06 2.46 -21.23
N LYS A 51 10.91 2.19 -22.22
CA LYS A 51 10.58 1.34 -23.37
C LYS A 51 10.21 -0.09 -22.95
N ALA A 52 10.81 -0.64 -21.90
CA ALA A 52 10.47 -1.96 -21.38
C ALA A 52 9.22 -1.96 -20.46
N ALA A 53 9.00 -0.87 -19.71
CA ALA A 53 7.86 -0.72 -18.79
C ALA A 53 6.56 -0.49 -19.56
N LEU A 54 6.56 0.47 -20.49
CA LEU A 54 5.43 0.90 -21.30
C LEU A 54 5.75 0.66 -22.79
N PRO A 55 5.72 -0.61 -23.23
CA PRO A 55 6.25 -0.99 -24.53
C PRO A 55 5.43 -0.44 -25.70
N HIS A 56 4.12 -0.29 -25.54
CA HIS A 56 3.23 0.23 -26.57
C HIS A 56 3.27 1.76 -26.70
N LEU A 57 3.91 2.47 -25.75
CA LEU A 57 3.98 3.93 -25.75
C LEU A 57 5.30 4.43 -26.34
N TYR A 58 6.43 3.80 -25.98
CA TYR A 58 7.77 4.32 -26.32
C TYR A 58 8.50 3.51 -27.40
N ASN A 59 7.84 2.55 -28.07
CA ASN A 59 8.43 1.81 -29.18
C ASN A 59 7.51 1.86 -30.41
N SER A 60 8.11 2.05 -31.58
CA SER A 60 7.51 1.69 -32.85
C SER A 60 7.43 0.17 -32.96
N LEU A 61 6.30 -0.36 -33.44
CA LEU A 61 6.10 -1.79 -33.74
C LEU A 61 6.44 -2.78 -32.60
N PRO A 62 5.78 -2.68 -31.43
CA PRO A 62 5.96 -3.64 -30.32
C PRO A 62 5.41 -5.03 -30.70
N ARG A 63 6.26 -5.91 -31.24
CA ARG A 63 5.91 -7.29 -31.63
C ARG A 63 6.17 -8.29 -30.51
N PHE A 64 5.24 -9.22 -30.28
CA PHE A 64 5.36 -10.32 -29.30
C PHE A 64 5.70 -9.86 -27.87
N VAL A 65 5.17 -8.70 -27.47
CA VAL A 65 5.38 -8.12 -26.14
C VAL A 65 4.27 -8.56 -25.19
N ARG A 66 4.61 -8.90 -23.93
CA ARG A 66 3.64 -9.22 -22.88
C ARG A 66 3.58 -8.11 -21.83
N ILE A 67 2.38 -7.65 -21.50
CA ILE A 67 2.17 -6.68 -20.41
C ILE A 67 2.45 -7.38 -19.08
N SER A 68 3.28 -6.77 -18.23
CA SER A 68 3.57 -7.24 -16.88
C SER A 68 2.69 -6.52 -15.88
N PRO A 69 2.36 -7.11 -14.73
CA PRO A 69 1.79 -6.38 -13.60
C PRO A 69 2.62 -5.14 -13.30
N TYR A 70 1.96 -4.00 -13.12
CA TYR A 70 2.63 -2.73 -12.87
C TYR A 70 3.00 -2.58 -11.39
N HIS A 71 2.09 -2.97 -10.50
CA HIS A 71 2.25 -2.77 -9.07
C HIS A 71 1.63 -3.92 -8.27
N THR A 72 2.21 -4.17 -7.11
CA THR A 72 1.66 -5.01 -6.05
C THR A 72 1.63 -4.17 -4.78
N PRO A 73 0.62 -4.32 -3.91
CA PRO A 73 0.61 -3.60 -2.64
C PRO A 73 1.92 -3.86 -1.90
N LYS A 74 2.53 -2.80 -1.38
CA LYS A 74 3.80 -2.92 -0.66
C LYS A 74 3.57 -3.76 0.59
N SER A 75 4.39 -4.79 0.78
CA SER A 75 4.41 -5.52 2.04
C SER A 75 4.98 -4.60 3.11
N VAL A 76 4.20 -4.35 4.16
CA VAL A 76 4.59 -3.57 5.35
C VAL A 76 4.78 -4.53 6.54
N TYR A 77 5.21 -5.76 6.26
CA TYR A 77 5.47 -6.75 7.28
C TYR A 77 6.73 -6.39 8.07
N ILE A 78 6.58 -6.29 9.39
CA ILE A 78 7.69 -6.07 10.33
C ILE A 78 7.98 -7.41 10.98
N ARG A 79 9.24 -7.85 10.90
CA ARG A 79 9.69 -9.11 11.49
C ARG A 79 10.14 -8.86 12.93
N THR A 80 9.57 -9.61 13.86
CA THR A 80 10.05 -9.68 15.24
C THR A 80 11.32 -10.55 15.32
N ASN A 81 12.33 -10.06 16.04
CA ASN A 81 13.57 -10.81 16.29
C ASN A 81 13.73 -11.19 17.76
N ASP A 82 12.96 -10.55 18.65
CA ASP A 82 12.96 -10.79 20.08
C ASP A 82 11.71 -11.59 20.46
N PRO A 83 11.84 -12.84 20.95
CA PRO A 83 10.71 -13.67 21.35
C PRO A 83 10.08 -13.24 22.68
N ASP A 84 10.73 -12.36 23.45
CA ASP A 84 10.22 -11.90 24.75
C ASP A 84 9.14 -10.80 24.58
N LEU A 85 9.04 -10.21 23.38
CA LEU A 85 8.00 -9.24 23.04
C LEU A 85 6.70 -9.93 22.62
N PRO A 86 5.52 -9.38 22.97
CA PRO A 86 4.24 -9.95 22.55
C PRO A 86 4.13 -9.95 21.01
N ALA A 87 3.31 -10.83 20.44
CA ALA A 87 3.14 -10.92 18.99
C ALA A 87 2.46 -9.68 18.41
N PHE A 88 1.56 -9.05 19.18
CA PHE A 88 0.90 -7.80 18.81
C PHE A 88 1.39 -6.63 19.67
N TYR A 89 2.35 -5.87 19.15
CA TYR A 89 2.80 -4.61 19.76
C TYR A 89 2.97 -3.49 18.74
N PHE A 90 3.03 -2.26 19.25
CA PHE A 90 3.33 -1.08 18.44
C PHE A 90 4.85 -0.98 18.24
N ASP A 91 5.32 -1.40 17.06
CA ASP A 91 6.75 -1.37 16.74
C ASP A 91 7.26 0.07 16.57
N PRO A 92 8.45 0.41 17.08
CA PRO A 92 9.04 1.76 16.93
C PRO A 92 9.24 2.22 15.49
N LEU A 93 9.26 1.32 14.51
CA LEU A 93 9.32 1.65 13.08
C LEU A 93 7.98 2.17 12.53
N ILE A 94 6.87 1.95 13.25
CA ILE A 94 5.55 2.44 12.88
C ILE A 94 5.44 3.92 13.27
N ASN A 95 5.02 4.76 12.33
CA ASN A 95 4.75 6.16 12.63
C ASN A 95 3.59 6.29 13.64
N PRO A 96 3.71 7.12 14.69
CA PRO A 96 2.65 7.30 15.67
C PRO A 96 1.40 7.87 15.03
N VAL A 97 0.24 7.34 15.42
CA VAL A 97 -1.05 7.80 14.91
C VAL A 97 -1.36 9.18 15.50
N CYS A 98 -1.58 10.17 14.63
CA CYS A 98 -2.00 11.50 15.04
C CYS A 98 -3.53 11.63 14.95
N LEU A 99 -4.19 11.95 16.07
CA LEU A 99 -5.64 12.20 16.12
C LEU A 99 -6.02 13.66 15.80
N ARG A 100 -5.06 14.50 15.41
CA ARG A 100 -5.31 15.92 15.17
C ARG A 100 -6.27 16.11 13.99
N GLY A 101 -7.38 16.80 14.23
CA GLY A 101 -8.42 17.05 13.22
C GLY A 101 -9.53 16.01 13.18
N TYR A 102 -9.51 15.01 14.06
CA TYR A 102 -10.64 14.11 14.24
C TYR A 102 -11.74 14.80 15.06
N SER A 103 -12.75 15.34 14.37
CA SER A 103 -14.04 15.61 14.98
C SER A 103 -14.87 14.34 14.83
N ALA A 104 -15.29 13.72 15.94
CA ALA A 104 -16.21 12.60 15.83
C ALA A 104 -17.48 13.09 15.12
N LYS A 105 -17.78 12.50 13.96
CA LYS A 105 -18.99 12.85 13.18
C LYS A 105 -20.28 12.51 13.92
N ASN A 106 -20.15 11.80 15.05
CA ASN A 106 -21.22 11.38 15.95
C ASN A 106 -21.25 12.19 17.26
N VAL A 107 -20.55 13.34 17.37
CA VAL A 107 -20.87 14.31 18.43
C VAL A 107 -22.22 14.93 18.07
N PRO A 108 -23.24 14.93 18.95
CA PRO A 108 -24.62 15.07 18.50
C PRO A 108 -24.88 16.43 17.87
N LEU A 109 -25.37 16.38 16.64
CA LEU A 109 -26.28 17.40 16.14
C LEU A 109 -27.43 17.45 17.14
N ILE A 110 -27.65 18.63 17.71
CA ILE A 110 -28.82 19.02 18.52
C ILE A 110 -30.02 18.12 18.16
N SER A 111 -30.56 17.38 19.13
CA SER A 111 -31.68 16.49 18.88
C SER A 111 -32.88 17.31 18.38
N HIS A 112 -33.68 16.75 17.47
CA HIS A 112 -34.81 17.47 16.85
C HIS A 112 -35.84 17.99 17.88
N GLU A 113 -35.85 17.44 19.09
CA GLU A 113 -36.69 17.89 20.21
C GLU A 113 -36.22 19.24 20.80
N ASP A 114 -34.92 19.53 20.84
CA ASP A 114 -34.39 20.81 21.34
C ASP A 114 -34.78 21.99 20.44
N SER A 115 -34.98 21.76 19.14
CA SER A 115 -35.55 22.75 18.22
C SER A 115 -37.04 23.02 18.43
N ILE A 116 -37.77 22.10 19.08
CA ILE A 116 -39.23 22.18 19.26
C ILE A 116 -39.59 22.76 20.63
N PHE A 117 -38.84 22.44 21.69
CA PHE A 117 -39.21 22.79 23.06
C PHE A 117 -38.55 24.08 23.61
N GLN A 118 -37.73 24.77 22.81
CA GLN A 118 -37.06 26.01 23.22
C GLN A 118 -38.01 27.15 23.61
N GLU A 119 -39.29 27.08 23.25
CA GLU A 119 -40.30 28.09 23.62
C GLU A 119 -41.05 27.81 24.94
N VAL A 120 -41.02 26.59 25.48
CA VAL A 120 -41.92 26.23 26.62
C VAL A 120 -41.27 26.47 27.99
N SER A 121 -39.93 26.57 28.08
CA SER A 121 -39.23 26.69 29.38
C SER A 121 -39.04 28.13 29.88
N ARG A 122 -39.47 29.16 29.13
CA ARG A 122 -39.31 30.57 29.57
C ARG A 122 -40.18 30.97 30.76
N SER A 123 -41.22 30.22 31.11
CA SER A 123 -42.20 30.64 32.13
C SER A 123 -41.96 30.12 33.55
N GLN A 124 -40.87 29.40 33.85
CA GLN A 124 -40.65 28.90 35.22
C GLN A 124 -39.19 28.83 35.64
N ILE A 125 -38.45 29.93 35.48
CA ILE A 125 -37.13 30.10 36.12
C ILE A 125 -37.33 30.84 37.45
N ARG A 126 -37.33 30.09 38.55
CA ARG A 126 -37.02 30.66 39.88
C ARG A 126 -35.50 30.74 40.01
N PRO A 127 -34.91 31.89 40.36
CA PRO A 127 -33.47 31.96 40.58
C PRO A 127 -33.17 31.40 41.97
N THR A 128 -32.49 30.25 42.05
CA THR A 128 -31.82 29.82 43.27
C THR A 128 -30.34 30.18 43.19
N ASN A 129 -29.87 30.93 44.18
CA ASN A 129 -28.48 31.37 44.30
C ASN A 129 -27.60 30.20 44.77
N GLN A 130 -27.32 29.25 43.89
CA GLN A 130 -26.27 28.24 44.00
C GLN A 130 -26.23 27.49 42.66
N GLY A 131 -25.14 27.66 41.91
CA GLY A 131 -24.67 26.82 40.79
C GLY A 131 -25.70 26.43 39.72
N THR A 132 -25.58 27.06 38.55
CA THR A 132 -25.92 26.56 37.18
C THR A 132 -27.17 25.69 37.01
N PRO A 133 -28.17 26.10 36.18
CA PRO A 133 -29.34 25.27 35.91
C PRO A 133 -28.89 23.95 35.29
N LEU A 134 -29.21 22.86 36.01
CA LEU A 134 -28.91 21.49 35.64
C LEU A 134 -29.74 21.12 34.40
N ALA A 135 -29.14 21.26 33.22
CA ALA A 135 -29.65 20.62 32.01
C ALA A 135 -29.29 19.13 32.09
N VAL A 136 -30.26 18.29 32.51
CA VAL A 136 -30.17 16.83 32.62
C VAL A 136 -30.45 16.15 31.27
N PHE A 137 -30.02 16.72 30.15
CA PHE A 137 -30.15 16.03 28.85
C PHE A 137 -28.84 16.16 28.12
N GLY A 138 -28.01 15.13 28.30
CA GLY A 138 -26.64 15.11 27.83
C GLY A 138 -26.52 14.43 26.47
N PRO A 139 -25.69 14.94 25.54
CA PRO A 139 -25.30 14.22 24.32
C PRO A 139 -24.40 12.99 24.58
N ASN A 140 -24.24 12.62 25.86
CA ASN A 140 -23.52 11.46 26.43
C ASN A 140 -24.06 11.17 27.85
N GLY A 141 -25.33 11.51 28.14
CA GLY A 141 -25.99 11.32 29.44
C GLY A 141 -27.08 10.27 29.29
N ALA A 142 -26.92 9.14 29.98
CA ALA A 142 -27.80 7.99 29.89
C ALA A 142 -29.24 8.36 30.29
N ASP A 143 -30.16 8.22 29.34
CA ASP A 143 -31.56 8.04 29.66
C ASP A 143 -31.74 6.65 30.31
N GLU A 144 -32.68 6.53 31.26
CA GLU A 144 -33.05 5.22 31.84
C GLU A 144 -33.64 4.26 30.78
N ASP A 145 -33.94 4.79 29.59
CA ASP A 145 -34.35 4.05 28.38
C ASP A 145 -33.17 3.74 27.41
N SER A 146 -31.94 3.71 27.92
CA SER A 146 -30.78 3.30 27.11
C SER A 146 -30.88 1.83 26.70
N PHE A 147 -30.70 1.55 25.41
CA PHE A 147 -30.69 0.19 24.87
C PHE A 147 -29.63 -0.67 25.59
N GLN A 148 -30.06 -1.79 26.17
CA GLN A 148 -29.19 -2.78 26.81
C GLN A 148 -29.03 -4.00 25.92
N LEU A 149 -27.79 -4.49 25.79
CA LEU A 149 -27.53 -5.77 25.15
C LEU A 149 -28.11 -6.91 26.01
N PRO A 150 -28.75 -7.93 25.40
CA PRO A 150 -29.18 -9.11 26.14
C PRO A 150 -28.00 -9.79 26.84
N GLU A 151 -28.23 -10.35 28.03
CA GLU A 151 -27.21 -11.01 28.86
C GLU A 151 -26.49 -12.17 28.15
N SER A 152 -27.13 -12.78 27.14
CA SER A 152 -26.56 -13.85 26.33
C SER A 152 -25.57 -13.37 25.26
N VAL A 153 -25.36 -12.06 25.12
CA VAL A 153 -24.51 -11.47 24.09
C VAL A 153 -23.14 -11.14 24.67
N GLU A 154 -22.16 -11.99 24.36
CA GLU A 154 -20.76 -11.83 24.70
C GLU A 154 -19.89 -11.71 23.44
N PRO A 155 -18.65 -11.17 23.53
CA PRO A 155 -17.69 -11.21 22.43
C PRO A 155 -17.41 -12.65 21.99
N PHE A 156 -17.45 -12.91 20.67
CA PHE A 156 -17.33 -14.27 20.11
C PHE A 156 -16.16 -15.13 20.61
N LEU A 157 -15.03 -14.52 20.97
CA LEU A 157 -13.79 -15.22 21.35
C LEU A 157 -13.34 -14.85 22.76
N GLU A 158 -14.25 -14.49 23.65
CA GLU A 158 -13.92 -14.11 25.04
C GLU A 158 -13.14 -15.19 25.79
N SER A 159 -13.42 -16.47 25.51
CA SER A 159 -12.74 -17.60 26.14
C SER A 159 -11.29 -17.82 25.70
N LYS A 160 -10.79 -17.09 24.69
CA LYS A 160 -9.45 -17.31 24.11
C LYS A 160 -8.57 -16.09 24.27
N ASP A 161 -7.32 -16.34 24.67
CA ASP A 161 -6.28 -15.31 24.68
C ASP A 161 -5.99 -14.81 23.25
N LEU A 162 -5.58 -13.54 23.17
CA LEU A 162 -5.29 -12.86 21.89
C LEU A 162 -4.12 -13.51 21.14
N GLU A 163 -3.13 -14.03 21.85
CA GLU A 163 -1.94 -14.66 21.30
C GLU A 163 -1.52 -15.90 22.11
N ASN A 164 -0.67 -16.71 21.50
CA ASN A 164 -0.07 -17.90 22.08
C ASN A 164 1.43 -17.88 21.77
N GLU A 165 2.23 -18.73 22.42
CA GLU A 165 3.71 -18.75 22.27
C GLU A 165 4.18 -18.91 20.81
N LEU A 166 3.38 -19.58 19.97
CA LEU A 166 3.69 -19.84 18.55
C LEU A 166 3.08 -18.82 17.57
N THR A 167 2.34 -17.82 18.05
CA THR A 167 1.63 -16.87 17.18
C THR A 167 2.60 -16.05 16.33
N ALA A 168 3.68 -15.53 16.93
CA ALA A 168 4.70 -14.75 16.23
C ALA A 168 5.39 -15.58 15.13
N ASP A 169 5.77 -16.82 15.44
CA ASP A 169 6.40 -17.75 14.49
C ASP A 169 5.44 -18.16 13.37
N GLY A 170 4.16 -18.36 13.69
CA GLY A 170 3.12 -18.69 12.71
C GLY A 170 2.90 -17.58 11.69
N ILE A 171 2.95 -16.31 12.12
CA ILE A 171 2.87 -15.14 11.24
C ILE A 171 4.12 -15.06 10.33
N ALA A 172 5.30 -15.45 10.84
CA ALA A 172 6.55 -15.43 10.09
C ALA A 172 6.68 -16.60 9.09
N LEU A 173 5.84 -17.62 9.16
CA LEU A 173 6.00 -18.84 8.39
C LEU A 173 5.70 -18.61 6.89
N TRP A 174 6.62 -19.07 6.04
CA TRP A 174 6.42 -19.14 4.59
C TRP A 174 6.37 -20.60 4.14
N ARG A 175 5.47 -20.91 3.19
CA ARG A 175 5.22 -22.27 2.70
C ARG A 175 6.48 -22.91 2.10
N ALA A 176 6.83 -24.11 2.55
CA ALA A 176 7.98 -24.88 2.12
C ALA A 176 7.56 -26.03 1.18
N GLN A 177 7.60 -25.82 -0.14
CA GLN A 177 7.52 -26.93 -1.09
C GLN A 177 8.26 -26.58 -2.38
N ASP A 178 9.01 -27.56 -2.91
CA ASP A 178 9.90 -27.46 -4.08
C ASP A 178 10.81 -26.23 -4.06
N ILE A 179 11.77 -26.20 -3.13
CA ILE A 179 12.60 -25.02 -2.83
C ILE A 179 13.91 -25.06 -3.64
N PRO A 180 14.02 -24.34 -4.76
CA PRO A 180 15.30 -24.13 -5.40
C PRO A 180 16.15 -23.17 -4.54
N LEU A 181 17.06 -23.72 -3.74
CA LEU A 181 17.83 -23.02 -2.70
C LEU A 181 18.57 -21.76 -3.19
N ILE A 182 19.05 -21.78 -4.44
CA ILE A 182 19.91 -20.71 -4.99
C ILE A 182 19.13 -19.83 -5.98
N LYS A 183 17.87 -20.17 -6.32
CA LYS A 183 17.11 -19.47 -7.37
C LYS A 183 16.97 -17.97 -7.12
N ASN A 184 16.71 -17.59 -5.88
CA ASN A 184 16.51 -16.19 -5.52
C ASN A 184 17.81 -15.37 -5.70
N TRP A 185 18.98 -15.97 -5.43
CA TRP A 185 20.26 -15.26 -5.47
C TRP A 185 20.64 -14.72 -6.85
N TYR A 186 20.25 -15.40 -7.95
CA TYR A 186 20.53 -14.92 -9.30
C TYR A 186 19.36 -14.18 -9.96
N LEU A 187 18.15 -14.28 -9.41
CA LEU A 187 17.01 -13.47 -9.83
C LEU A 187 17.09 -12.04 -9.27
N GLU A 188 17.75 -11.87 -8.13
CA GLU A 188 18.02 -10.58 -7.52
C GLU A 188 19.17 -9.83 -8.20
N HIS A 189 19.18 -8.51 -8.04
CA HIS A 189 20.26 -7.68 -8.56
C HIS A 189 21.57 -7.95 -7.81
N CYS A 190 22.64 -8.15 -8.58
CA CYS A 190 23.98 -8.32 -8.02
C CYS A 190 24.39 -7.08 -7.18
N PRO A 191 24.88 -7.26 -5.93
CA PRO A 191 25.29 -6.15 -5.09
C PRO A 191 26.45 -5.36 -5.74
N PRO A 192 26.52 -4.02 -5.53
CA PRO A 192 27.44 -3.16 -6.26
C PRO A 192 28.93 -3.57 -6.13
N THR A 193 29.34 -4.02 -4.94
CA THR A 193 30.73 -4.40 -4.60
C THR A 193 31.29 -5.51 -5.49
N ASN A 194 30.42 -6.39 -5.99
CA ASN A 194 30.80 -7.64 -6.67
C ASN A 194 30.50 -7.63 -8.18
N ARG A 195 30.10 -6.49 -8.73
CA ARG A 195 29.55 -6.37 -10.10
C ARG A 195 30.53 -6.78 -11.20
N SER A 196 31.84 -6.56 -11.03
CA SER A 196 32.85 -6.89 -12.05
C SER A 196 33.11 -8.39 -12.18
N LYS A 197 33.10 -9.14 -11.08
CA LYS A 197 33.38 -10.59 -11.07
C LYS A 197 32.13 -11.44 -11.22
N PHE A 198 31.04 -11.08 -10.53
CA PHE A 198 29.83 -11.90 -10.47
C PHE A 198 28.69 -11.35 -11.33
N GLY A 199 28.77 -10.09 -11.75
CA GLY A 199 27.73 -9.46 -12.57
C GLY A 199 27.59 -10.05 -13.98
N PHE A 200 28.57 -10.80 -14.49
CA PHE A 200 28.43 -11.56 -15.73
C PHE A 200 27.80 -12.94 -15.53
N ARG A 201 28.03 -13.57 -14.37
CA ARG A 201 27.55 -14.93 -14.08
C ARG A 201 26.04 -14.99 -13.85
N THR A 202 25.44 -13.91 -13.35
CA THR A 202 23.97 -13.77 -13.22
C THR A 202 23.28 -13.37 -14.53
N ARG A 203 24.02 -13.02 -15.58
CA ARG A 203 23.48 -12.57 -16.89
C ARG A 203 23.38 -13.67 -17.94
N SER A 204 23.93 -14.85 -17.67
CA SER A 204 24.13 -15.93 -18.67
C SER A 204 23.18 -17.12 -18.54
N PHE A 205 22.11 -17.02 -17.74
CA PHE A 205 21.07 -18.05 -17.63
C PHE A 205 19.76 -17.60 -18.27
#